data_AF-A0A543GUH6-F1
#
_entry.id   AF-A0A543GUH6-F1
#
_cell.length_a   1.000
_cell.length_b   1.000
_cell.length_c   1.000
_cell.angle_alpha   90.00
_cell.angle_beta   90.00
_cell.angle_gamma   90.00
#
_symmetry.space_group_name_H-M   'P 1'
#
loop_
_entity.id
_entity.type
_entity.pdbx_description
1 polymer ?
#
loop_
_entity_poly.entity_id
_entity_poly.type
_entity_poly.pdbx_seq_one_letter_code
_entity_poly.pdbx_strand_id
1 'polypeptide(L)'
;MEKKQRKRTVKPLKKIGRSYPEEVKRKVVGEIQSGFHSHRTAAKLYGMSRNTVNDWVVQYSLLNLDSLNSQEEFMTKSTESSTIRHLHRQVIELQKALEKSQLKVDSLETMIKVSEEELKIKIRKKPGAKQSRE
;
A
#
# COMPACT_ATOMS: atom_id res chain seq x y z
N MET A 1 12.56 -30.61 -18.80
CA MET A 1 11.51 -30.36 -19.82
C MET A 1 10.68 -29.16 -19.38
N GLU A 2 11.14 -27.95 -19.67
CA GLU A 2 10.44 -26.73 -19.25
C GLU A 2 9.37 -26.40 -20.28
N LYS A 3 8.10 -26.43 -19.85
CA LYS A 3 6.95 -26.25 -20.72
C LYS A 3 6.94 -24.84 -21.29
N LYS A 4 7.41 -24.68 -22.53
CA LYS A 4 7.31 -23.46 -23.34
C LYS A 4 5.83 -23.07 -23.44
N GLN A 5 5.39 -22.12 -22.61
CA GLN A 5 4.01 -21.67 -22.60
C GLN A 5 3.62 -21.20 -23.99
N ARG A 6 2.52 -21.76 -24.52
CA ARG A 6 1.99 -21.46 -25.85
C ARG A 6 1.66 -19.96 -25.93
N LYS A 7 2.30 -19.25 -26.85
CA LYS A 7 1.99 -17.84 -27.14
C LYS A 7 0.54 -17.77 -27.62
N ARG A 8 -0.36 -17.29 -26.75
CA ARG A 8 -1.74 -16.97 -27.13
C ARG A 8 -1.69 -15.78 -28.09
N THR A 9 -1.81 -16.00 -29.38
CA THR A 9 -1.90 -14.91 -30.36
C THR A 9 -3.31 -14.32 -30.30
N VAL A 10 -3.45 -13.18 -29.61
CA VAL A 10 -4.70 -12.43 -29.60
C VAL A 10 -4.84 -11.71 -30.94
N LYS A 11 -6.05 -11.65 -31.50
CA LYS A 11 -6.32 -10.91 -32.74
C LYS A 11 -6.01 -9.41 -32.51
N PRO A 12 -5.45 -8.70 -33.52
CA PRO A 12 -5.18 -7.28 -33.39
C PRO A 12 -6.48 -6.53 -33.08
N LEU A 13 -6.44 -5.68 -32.06
CA LEU A 13 -7.60 -4.92 -31.62
C LEU A 13 -7.97 -3.88 -32.67
N LYS A 14 -9.26 -3.80 -33.01
CA LYS A 14 -9.77 -2.80 -33.96
C LYS A 14 -9.88 -1.45 -33.26
N LYS A 15 -9.30 -0.42 -33.88
CA LYS A 15 -9.51 0.99 -33.49
C LYS A 15 -10.92 1.41 -33.89
N ILE A 16 -11.58 2.20 -33.04
CA ILE A 16 -12.85 2.87 -33.38
C ILE A 16 -12.49 4.33 -33.64
N GLY A 17 -12.43 4.72 -34.92
CA GLY A 17 -11.93 6.03 -35.33
C GLY A 17 -10.43 6.20 -35.04
N ARG A 18 -10.06 7.28 -34.33
CA ARG A 18 -8.66 7.59 -33.97
C ARG A 18 -8.20 6.94 -32.66
N SER A 19 -9.10 6.35 -31.87
CA SER A 19 -8.82 5.87 -30.51
C SER A 19 -9.24 4.42 -30.29
N TYR A 20 -8.70 3.81 -29.23
CA TYR A 20 -9.14 2.49 -28.76
C TYR A 20 -10.24 2.65 -27.71
N PRO A 21 -11.20 1.71 -27.63
CA PRO A 21 -12.20 1.69 -26.56
C PRO A 21 -11.54 1.66 -25.19
N GLU A 22 -12.14 2.34 -24.23
CA GLU A 22 -11.60 2.46 -22.86
C GLU A 22 -11.50 1.11 -22.15
N GLU A 23 -12.47 0.21 -22.37
CA GLU A 23 -12.47 -1.16 -21.85
C GLU A 23 -11.24 -1.96 -22.31
N VAL A 24 -10.86 -1.76 -23.58
CA VAL A 24 -9.72 -2.42 -24.19
C VAL A 24 -8.42 -1.91 -23.58
N LYS A 25 -8.31 -0.60 -23.39
CA LYS A 25 -7.15 0.01 -22.74
C LYS A 25 -6.98 -0.49 -21.30
N ARG A 26 -8.07 -0.50 -20.51
CA ARG A 26 -8.07 -1.03 -19.13
C ARG A 26 -7.66 -2.49 -19.07
N LYS A 27 -8.17 -3.33 -19.98
CA LYS A 27 -7.80 -4.74 -20.03
C LYS A 27 -6.30 -4.93 -20.28
N VAL A 28 -5.75 -4.21 -21.26
CA VAL A 28 -4.32 -4.30 -21.61
C VAL A 28 -3.46 -3.82 -20.45
N VAL A 29 -3.81 -2.69 -19.82
CA VAL A 29 -3.06 -2.16 -18.66
C VAL A 29 -3.16 -3.10 -17.46
N GLY A 30 -4.34 -3.66 -17.17
CA GLY A 30 -4.52 -4.61 -16.06
C GLY A 30 -3.69 -5.88 -16.22
N GLU A 31 -3.58 -6.42 -17.44
CA GLU A 31 -2.71 -7.56 -17.74
C GLU A 31 -1.21 -7.24 -17.58
N ILE A 32 -0.81 -5.98 -17.76
CA ILE A 32 0.57 -5.53 -17.54
C ILE A 32 0.85 -5.32 -16.05
N GLN A 33 -0.06 -4.66 -15.32
CA GLN A 33 0.07 -4.39 -13.88
C GLN A 33 0.08 -5.68 -13.05
N SER A 34 -0.68 -6.69 -13.46
CA SER A 34 -0.67 -8.03 -12.85
C SER A 34 0.55 -8.88 -13.23
N GLY A 35 1.43 -8.39 -14.10
CA GLY A 35 2.67 -9.05 -14.48
C GLY A 35 2.52 -10.20 -15.49
N PHE A 36 1.33 -10.45 -16.03
CA PHE A 36 1.13 -11.51 -17.04
C PHE A 36 1.85 -11.20 -18.35
N HIS A 37 1.97 -9.91 -18.71
CA HIS A 37 2.63 -9.48 -19.94
C HIS A 37 3.59 -8.31 -19.70
N SER A 38 4.81 -8.43 -20.22
CA SER A 38 5.70 -7.28 -20.37
C SER A 38 5.16 -6.32 -21.44
N HIS A 39 5.41 -5.02 -21.29
CA HIS A 39 5.07 -3.97 -22.26
C HIS A 39 5.37 -4.35 -23.71
N ARG A 40 6.54 -4.97 -23.97
CA ARG A 40 6.96 -5.41 -25.31
C ARG A 40 6.11 -6.58 -25.82
N THR A 41 5.75 -7.50 -24.93
CA THR A 41 4.93 -8.67 -25.26
C THR A 41 3.49 -8.23 -25.53
N ALA A 42 2.92 -7.36 -24.69
CA ALA A 42 1.59 -6.79 -24.89
C ALA A 42 1.48 -6.04 -26.23
N ALA A 43 2.45 -5.19 -26.56
CA ALA A 43 2.49 -4.47 -27.84
C ALA A 43 2.44 -5.42 -29.04
N LYS A 44 3.21 -6.52 -29.00
CA LYS A 44 3.21 -7.55 -30.05
C LYS A 44 1.90 -8.35 -30.11
N LEU A 45 1.34 -8.71 -28.95
CA LEU A 45 0.11 -9.48 -28.85
C LEU A 45 -1.09 -8.72 -29.41
N TYR A 46 -1.15 -7.43 -29.13
CA TYR A 46 -2.28 -6.58 -29.50
C TYR A 46 -2.08 -5.82 -30.82
N GLY A 47 -0.90 -5.94 -31.44
CA GLY A 47 -0.57 -5.27 -32.71
C GLY A 47 -0.46 -3.74 -32.57
N MET A 48 0.01 -3.26 -31.42
CA MET A 48 0.09 -1.83 -31.11
C MET A 48 1.54 -1.35 -30.99
N SER A 49 1.74 -0.03 -31.09
CA SER A 49 3.06 0.54 -30.83
C SER A 49 3.40 0.42 -29.34
N ARG A 50 4.69 0.20 -29.03
CA ARG A 50 5.15 0.15 -27.64
C ARG A 50 4.88 1.46 -26.89
N ASN A 51 5.00 2.59 -27.59
CA ASN A 51 4.78 3.91 -27.00
C ASN A 51 3.33 4.06 -26.56
N THR A 52 2.36 3.65 -27.40
CA THR A 52 0.94 3.69 -27.05
C THR A 52 0.62 2.89 -25.78
N VAL A 53 1.23 1.71 -25.62
CA VAL A 53 1.05 0.89 -24.41
C VAL A 53 1.66 1.58 -23.20
N ASN A 54 2.84 2.19 -23.35
CA ASN A 54 3.51 2.92 -22.28
C ASN A 54 2.70 4.15 -21.84
N ASP A 55 2.19 4.92 -22.80
CA ASP A 55 1.36 6.10 -22.54
C ASP A 55 0.11 5.72 -21.75
N TRP A 56 -0.52 4.59 -22.08
CA TRP A 56 -1.65 4.07 -21.30
C TRP A 56 -1.22 3.67 -19.90
N VAL A 57 -0.14 2.90 -19.74
CA VAL A 57 0.34 2.51 -18.40
C VAL A 57 0.60 3.75 -17.53
N VAL A 58 1.21 4.79 -18.09
CA VAL A 58 1.42 6.06 -17.39
C VAL A 58 0.09 6.73 -17.05
N GLN A 59 -0.79 6.94 -18.04
CA GLN A 59 -2.11 7.56 -17.83
C GLN A 59 -2.93 6.83 -16.77
N TYR A 60 -3.00 5.50 -16.82
CA TYR A 60 -3.75 4.71 -15.84
C TYR A 60 -3.02 4.59 -14.51
N SER A 61 -1.69 4.71 -14.44
CA SER A 61 -0.99 4.80 -13.16
C SER A 61 -1.30 6.11 -12.44
N LEU A 62 -1.39 7.22 -13.19
CA LEU A 62 -1.79 8.53 -12.67
C LEU A 62 -3.27 8.55 -12.30
N LEU A 63 -4.14 8.01 -13.16
CA LEU A 63 -5.56 7.84 -12.85
C LEU A 63 -5.78 6.87 -11.69
N ASN A 64 -4.94 5.86 -11.48
CA ASN A 64 -5.00 5.00 -10.28
C ASN A 64 -4.53 5.75 -9.04
N LEU A 65 -3.57 6.68 -9.15
CA LEU A 65 -3.17 7.52 -8.02
C LEU A 65 -4.29 8.50 -7.65
N ASP A 66 -4.89 9.15 -8.64
CA ASP A 66 -6.02 10.06 -8.45
C ASP A 66 -7.30 9.31 -8.04
N SER A 67 -7.57 8.14 -8.60
CA SER A 67 -8.69 7.29 -8.20
C SER A 67 -8.40 6.45 -6.96
N LEU A 68 -7.18 6.34 -6.45
CA LEU A 68 -6.98 5.91 -5.06
C LEU A 68 -7.39 7.02 -4.10
N ASN A 69 -7.17 8.29 -4.50
CA ASN A 69 -7.69 9.45 -3.79
C ASN A 69 -9.23 9.62 -3.97
N SER A 70 -9.82 9.16 -5.08
CA SER A 70 -11.28 9.24 -5.35
C SER A 70 -12.07 7.94 -5.17
N GLN A 71 -11.46 6.75 -5.14
CA GLN A 71 -12.11 5.46 -4.80
C GLN A 71 -12.45 5.39 -3.32
N GLU A 72 -11.84 6.25 -2.49
CA GLU A 72 -12.36 6.50 -1.15
C GLU A 72 -13.84 6.93 -1.19
N GLU A 73 -14.33 7.52 -2.29
CA GLU A 73 -15.72 7.97 -2.42
C GLU A 73 -16.65 6.99 -3.16
N PHE A 74 -16.17 6.19 -4.12
CA PHE A 74 -17.06 5.43 -5.03
C PHE A 74 -17.24 3.92 -4.76
N MET A 75 -16.48 3.31 -3.84
CA MET A 75 -16.62 1.88 -3.48
C MET A 75 -17.52 1.60 -2.26
N THR A 76 -18.52 2.43 -2.03
CA THR A 76 -19.48 2.33 -0.90
C THR A 76 -20.61 1.30 -1.09
N LYS A 77 -20.43 0.27 -1.95
CA LYS A 77 -21.49 -0.72 -2.27
C LYS A 77 -21.28 -2.13 -1.70
N SER A 78 -20.60 -2.27 -0.57
CA SER A 78 -20.73 -3.47 0.29
C SER A 78 -20.40 -3.10 1.74
N THR A 79 -21.43 -3.02 2.58
CA THR A 79 -21.38 -2.59 3.99
C THR A 79 -20.49 -3.48 4.87
N GLU A 80 -20.37 -4.77 4.55
CA GLU A 80 -19.46 -5.68 5.24
C GLU A 80 -17.99 -5.40 4.89
N SER A 81 -17.70 -5.07 3.63
CA SER A 81 -16.32 -4.77 3.21
C SER A 81 -15.81 -3.44 3.77
N SER A 82 -16.68 -2.45 3.97
CA SER A 82 -16.31 -1.13 4.50
C SER A 82 -16.06 -1.18 6.01
N THR A 83 -16.88 -1.93 6.76
CA THR A 83 -16.69 -2.11 8.21
C THR A 83 -15.40 -2.87 8.52
N ILE A 84 -15.10 -3.96 7.80
CA ILE A 84 -13.84 -4.71 7.96
C ILE A 84 -12.63 -3.80 7.69
N ARG A 85 -12.67 -2.98 6.64
CA ARG A 85 -11.59 -2.03 6.32
C ARG A 85 -11.42 -0.97 7.39
N HIS A 86 -12.53 -0.42 7.90
CA HIS A 86 -12.51 0.57 8.96
C HIS A 86 -11.93 -0.01 10.26
N LEU A 87 -12.35 -1.22 10.65
CA LEU A 87 -11.80 -1.94 11.79
C LEU A 87 -10.30 -2.21 11.63
N HIS A 88 -9.87 -2.65 10.44
CA HIS A 88 -8.44 -2.86 10.16
C HIS A 88 -7.62 -1.56 10.27
N ARG A 89 -8.15 -0.43 9.78
CA ARG A 89 -7.52 0.90 9.95
C ARG A 89 -7.39 1.26 11.44
N GLN A 90 -8.45 1.10 12.22
CA GLN A 90 -8.40 1.37 13.67
C GLN A 90 -7.38 0.48 14.39
N VAL A 91 -7.30 -0.80 14.06
CA VAL A 91 -6.32 -1.72 14.66
C VAL A 91 -4.89 -1.25 14.38
N ILE A 92 -4.59 -0.84 13.15
CA ILE A 92 -3.26 -0.31 12.79
C ILE A 92 -2.95 0.97 13.56
N GLU A 93 -3.91 1.90 13.64
CA GLU A 93 -3.72 3.16 14.36
C GLU A 93 -3.48 2.94 15.86
N LEU A 94 -4.28 2.07 16.48
CA LEU A 94 -4.14 1.71 17.89
C LEU A 94 -2.81 1.01 18.16
N GLN A 95 -2.40 0.08 17.30
CA GLN A 95 -1.11 -0.61 17.42
C GLN A 95 0.06 0.38 17.36
N LYS A 96 0.01 1.34 16.43
CA LYS A 96 1.02 2.39 16.29
C LYS A 96 1.06 3.33 17.49
N ALA A 97 -0.11 3.68 18.04
CA ALA A 97 -0.19 4.49 19.26
C ALA A 97 0.39 3.75 20.46
N LEU A 98 0.12 2.45 20.57
CA LEU A 98 0.67 1.59 21.62
C LEU A 98 2.20 1.51 21.53
N GLU A 99 2.73 1.24 20.34
CA GLU A 99 4.18 1.19 20.09
C GLU A 99 4.87 2.50 20.48
N LYS A 100 4.29 3.65 20.09
CA LYS A 100 4.81 4.97 20.47
C LYS A 100 4.80 5.18 21.99
N SER A 101 3.76 4.71 22.67
CA SER A 101 3.67 4.78 24.13
C SER A 101 4.74 3.92 24.80
N GLN A 102 4.91 2.68 24.33
CA GLN A 102 5.92 1.76 24.85
C GLN A 102 7.33 2.32 24.66
N LEU A 103 7.65 2.83 23.47
CA LEU A 103 8.94 3.47 23.19
C LEU A 103 9.21 4.65 24.13
N LYS A 104 8.18 5.46 24.43
CA LYS A 104 8.30 6.57 25.38
C LYS A 104 8.60 6.05 26.79
N VAL A 105 7.90 5.01 27.25
CA VAL A 105 8.14 4.40 28.56
C VAL A 105 9.57 3.86 28.63
N ASP A 106 9.99 3.07 27.66
CA ASP A 106 11.34 2.49 27.60
C ASP A 106 12.42 3.59 27.58
N SER A 107 12.19 4.67 26.84
CA SER A 107 13.09 5.83 26.80
C SER A 107 13.21 6.54 28.15
N LEU A 108 12.11 6.65 28.90
CA LEU A 108 12.12 7.25 30.24
C LEU A 108 12.82 6.34 31.25
N GLU A 109 12.56 5.03 31.19
CA GLU A 109 13.21 4.05 32.07
C GLU A 109 14.72 4.00 31.84
N THR A 110 15.15 3.99 30.57
CA THR A 110 16.57 4.03 30.21
C THR A 110 17.23 5.34 30.64
N MET A 111 16.58 6.48 30.45
CA MET A 111 17.08 7.78 30.93
C MET A 111 17.26 7.78 32.45
N ILE A 112 16.30 7.23 33.20
CA ILE A 112 16.41 7.10 34.66
C ILE A 112 17.62 6.24 35.02
N LYS A 113 17.76 5.07 34.39
CA LYS A 113 18.87 4.15 34.66
C LYS A 113 20.24 4.80 34.42
N VAL A 114 20.44 5.42 33.25
CA VAL A 114 21.69 6.11 32.92
C VAL A 114 21.96 7.25 33.89
N SER A 115 20.93 8.01 34.28
CA SER A 115 21.09 9.11 35.25
C SER A 115 21.48 8.60 36.65
N GLU A 116 20.91 7.49 37.09
CA GLU A 116 21.26 6.86 38.38
C GLU A 116 22.71 6.32 38.37
N GLU A 117 23.16 5.75 37.24
CA GLU A 117 24.51 5.21 37.07
C GLU A 117 25.58 6.30 36.97
N GLU A 118 25.38 7.29 36.09
CA GLU A 118 26.39 8.32 35.78
C GLU A 118 26.40 9.47 36.80
N LEU A 119 25.22 9.98 37.17
CA LEU A 119 25.10 11.14 38.06
C LEU A 119 24.99 10.75 39.54
N LYS A 120 24.81 9.46 39.85
CA LYS A 120 24.61 8.92 41.21
C LYS A 120 23.44 9.56 41.96
N ILE A 121 22.51 10.19 41.24
CA ILE A 121 21.28 10.78 41.79
C ILE A 121 20.24 9.68 41.82
N LYS A 122 19.72 9.35 43.02
CA LYS A 122 18.67 8.34 43.16
C LYS A 122 17.30 8.92 42.80
N ILE A 123 16.77 8.53 41.64
CA ILE A 123 15.50 9.03 41.12
C ILE A 123 14.35 8.10 41.52
N ARG A 124 14.55 6.78 41.51
CA ARG A 124 13.50 5.80 41.84
C ARG A 124 13.29 5.65 43.35
N LYS A 125 12.02 5.64 43.78
CA LYS A 125 11.65 5.36 45.18
C LYS A 125 12.02 3.91 45.56
N LYS A 126 12.38 3.70 46.83
CA LYS A 126 12.61 2.36 47.37
C LYS A 126 11.25 1.64 47.52
N PRO A 127 11.11 0.37 47.11
CA PRO A 127 9.89 -0.41 47.39
C PRO A 127 9.67 -0.50 48.91
N GLY A 128 8.43 -0.26 49.36
CA GLY A 128 8.06 -0.30 50.78
C GLY A 128 8.22 1.01 51.56
N ALA A 129 8.64 2.11 50.94
CA ALA A 129 8.65 3.41 51.60
C ALA A 129 7.20 3.89 51.84
N LYS A 130 6.82 4.10 53.11
CA LYS A 130 5.52 4.67 53.47
C LYS A 130 5.41 6.08 52.87
N GLN A 131 4.28 6.36 52.21
CA GLN A 131 3.98 7.69 51.67
C GLN A 131 3.99 8.70 52.83
N SER A 132 4.79 9.75 52.71
CA SER A 132 4.75 10.89 53.63
C SER A 132 3.34 11.47 53.58
N ARG A 133 2.68 11.58 54.73
CA ARG A 133 1.42 12.34 54.82
C ARG A 133 1.77 13.82 54.74
N GLU A 134 0.99 14.54 53.95
CA GLU A 134 1.02 16.00 53.82
C GLU A 134 0.49 16.66 55.10
#